data_AF-A0A0G1F8R5-F1
#
_entry.id   AF-A0A0G1F8R5-F1
#
_cell.length_a   1.000
_cell.length_b   1.000
_cell.length_c   1.000
_cell.angle_alpha   90.00
_cell.angle_beta   90.00
_cell.angle_gamma   90.00
#
_symmetry.space_group_name_H-M   'P 1'
#
loop_
_entity.id
_entity.type
_entity.pdbx_description
1 polymer ?
#
loop_
_entity_poly.entity_id
_entity_poly.type
_entity_poly.pdbx_seq_one_letter_code
_entity_poly.pdbx_strand_id
1 'polypeptide(L)'
;MTQFVDTKKVWENALVDIELSVSRANFSTWFKGTHVIKIEDGIVYIGVPSQFYKDWLADKHHKTILRALRGISPNTRGVEYIIAREEKKKPKTERKSGRTCPPSSELPLAEHYINRADNLNPRYTFDTYVVGPFNELAFAASQAVIKEPGITYNPLFIYGNTGCGKTHLIQAIGNNLKHHNNSKKIFYTTSERFGTDIVSAIQQNTIQNVKEKYRQYDVL
;
A
#
# COMPACT_ATOMS: atom_id res chain seq x y z
N MET A 1 40.36 14.08 16.71
CA MET A 1 40.32 12.63 16.47
C MET A 1 38.89 12.24 16.15
N THR A 2 38.53 12.21 14.87
CA THR A 2 37.17 11.87 14.42
C THR A 2 37.05 10.35 14.44
N GLN A 3 36.44 9.79 15.49
CA GLN A 3 36.13 8.36 15.51
C GLN A 3 35.12 8.07 14.39
N PHE A 4 35.55 7.34 13.37
CA PHE A 4 34.65 6.75 12.39
C PHE A 4 33.83 5.67 13.09
N VAL A 5 32.70 6.06 13.67
CA VAL A 5 31.72 5.13 14.21
C VAL A 5 31.06 4.45 13.01
N ASP A 6 31.28 3.14 12.87
CA ASP A 6 30.68 2.32 11.82
C ASP A 6 29.16 2.25 12.04
N THR A 7 28.41 3.12 11.34
CA THR A 7 26.97 3.31 11.47
C THR A 7 26.17 2.03 11.26
N LYS A 8 26.69 1.09 10.46
CA LYS A 8 26.07 -0.21 10.24
C LYS A 8 26.14 -1.10 11.47
N LYS A 9 27.33 -1.21 12.07
CA LYS A 9 27.54 -2.04 13.28
C LYS A 9 26.75 -1.52 14.49
N VAL A 10 26.64 -0.20 14.63
CA VAL A 10 25.82 0.40 15.70
C VAL A 10 24.36 0.00 15.56
N TRP A 11 23.83 0.00 14.34
CA TRP A 11 22.44 -0.36 14.11
C TRP A 11 22.19 -1.86 14.25
N GLU A 12 23.09 -2.71 13.76
CA GLU A 12 23.00 -4.17 13.93
C GLU A 12 22.97 -4.56 15.41
N ASN A 13 23.85 -3.98 16.23
CA ASN A 13 23.84 -4.22 17.66
C ASN A 13 22.55 -3.69 18.33
N ALA A 14 22.05 -2.53 17.91
CA ALA A 14 20.80 -1.98 18.43
C ALA A 14 19.59 -2.84 18.06
N LEU A 15 19.59 -3.43 16.85
CA LEU A 15 18.55 -4.34 16.40
C LEU A 15 18.49 -5.62 17.25
N VAL A 16 19.64 -6.17 17.66
CA VAL A 16 19.70 -7.34 18.56
C VAL A 16 19.06 -7.01 19.91
N ASP A 17 19.40 -5.86 20.50
CA ASP A 17 18.80 -5.42 21.77
C ASP A 17 17.30 -5.14 21.64
N ILE A 18 16.87 -4.59 20.50
CA ILE A 18 15.46 -4.35 20.21
C ILE A 18 14.70 -5.67 20.04
N GLU A 19 15.28 -6.66 19.35
CA GLU A 19 14.69 -7.99 19.16
C GLU A 19 14.42 -8.70 20.49
N LEU A 20 15.30 -8.52 21.48
CA LEU A 20 15.12 -9.06 22.83
C LEU A 20 14.00 -8.35 23.63
N SER A 21 13.67 -7.11 23.28
CA SER A 21 12.71 -6.28 24.01
C SER A 21 11.31 -6.22 23.40
N VAL A 22 11.14 -6.72 22.17
CA VAL A 22 9.91 -6.61 21.38
C VAL A 22 9.50 -8.00 20.87
N SER A 23 8.19 -8.23 20.67
CA SER A 23 7.71 -9.49 20.10
C SER A 23 8.24 -9.73 18.68
N ARG A 24 8.46 -11.00 18.32
CA ARG A 24 8.98 -11.41 17.00
C ARG A 24 8.16 -10.85 15.82
N ALA A 25 6.83 -10.78 15.96
CA ALA A 25 5.94 -10.22 14.94
C ALA A 25 6.12 -8.70 14.75
N ASN A 26 6.35 -7.96 15.84
CA ASN A 26 6.60 -6.53 15.77
C ASN A 26 8.01 -6.25 15.20
N PHE A 27 9.00 -7.06 15.59
CA PHE A 27 10.37 -6.97 15.06
C PHE A 27 10.40 -7.17 13.53
N SER A 28 9.80 -8.26 13.04
CA SER A 28 9.80 -8.58 11.61
C SER A 28 9.08 -7.52 10.76
N THR A 29 8.04 -6.90 11.31
CA THR A 29 7.20 -5.94 10.59
C THR A 29 7.85 -4.57 10.53
N TRP A 30 8.41 -4.08 11.65
CA TRP A 30 8.78 -2.68 11.79
C TRP A 30 10.28 -2.41 11.71
N PHE A 31 11.12 -3.39 12.05
CA PHE A 31 12.56 -3.17 12.23
C PHE A 31 13.43 -3.77 11.11
N LYS A 32 12.95 -4.83 10.44
CA LYS A 32 13.72 -5.56 9.41
C LYS A 32 14.16 -4.73 8.20
N GLY A 33 13.45 -3.65 7.88
CA GLY A 33 13.75 -2.75 6.76
C GLY A 33 14.22 -1.37 7.19
N THR A 34 14.76 -1.24 8.40
CA THR A 34 15.27 0.03 8.92
C THR A 34 16.78 0.02 9.00
N HIS A 35 17.41 1.17 8.75
CA HIS A 35 18.86 1.32 8.79
C HIS A 35 19.25 2.71 9.29
N VAL A 36 20.42 2.86 9.91
CA VAL A 36 20.94 4.20 10.24
C VAL A 36 21.48 4.85 8.96
N ILE A 37 21.00 6.06 8.66
CA ILE A 37 21.45 6.86 7.52
C ILE A 37 22.69 7.66 7.91
N LYS A 38 22.60 8.39 9.01
CA LYS A 38 23.66 9.27 9.50
C LYS A 38 23.52 9.51 11.00
N ILE A 39 24.63 9.92 11.62
CA ILE A 39 24.69 10.36 13.01
C ILE A 39 25.33 11.75 12.99
N GLU A 40 24.58 12.77 13.36
CA GLU A 40 25.04 14.17 13.43
C GLU A 40 24.68 14.73 14.80
N ASP A 41 25.62 15.40 15.47
CA ASP A 41 25.41 16.08 16.77
C ASP A 41 24.75 15.25 17.88
N GLY A 42 24.95 13.93 17.85
CA GLY A 42 24.33 12.99 18.78
C GLY A 42 22.89 12.60 18.43
N ILE A 43 22.35 13.02 17.29
CA ILE A 43 21.06 12.59 16.76
C ILE A 43 21.28 11.48 15.74
N VAL A 44 20.60 10.35 15.95
CA VAL A 44 20.65 9.18 15.05
C VAL A 44 19.49 9.24 14.09
N TYR A 45 19.78 9.27 12.80
CA TYR A 45 18.77 9.31 11.74
C TYR A 45 18.51 7.90 11.22
N ILE A 46 17.30 7.40 11.43
CA ILE A 46 16.86 6.07 11.01
C ILE A 46 16.04 6.19 9.72
N GLY A 47 16.47 5.46 8.70
CA GLY A 47 15.75 5.25 7.46
C GLY A 47 14.59 4.30 7.66
N VAL A 48 13.39 4.75 7.30
CA VAL A 48 12.16 3.96 7.36
C VAL A 48 11.49 3.91 5.98
N PRO A 49 10.78 2.83 5.63
CA PRO A 49 10.28 2.63 4.27
C PRO A 49 9.08 3.50 3.89
N SER A 50 8.30 3.97 4.87
CA SER A 50 7.14 4.83 4.62
C SER A 50 6.81 5.72 5.82
N GLN A 51 5.94 6.72 5.61
CA GLN A 51 5.48 7.62 6.66
C GLN A 51 4.77 6.87 7.81
N PHE A 52 4.04 5.79 7.50
CA PHE A 52 3.39 4.97 8.52
C PHE A 52 4.39 4.33 9.49
N TYR A 53 5.58 3.93 8.99
CA TYR A 53 6.66 3.42 9.84
C TYR A 53 7.24 4.52 10.72
N LYS A 54 7.40 5.73 10.19
CA LYS A 54 7.84 6.89 10.97
C LYS A 54 6.90 7.15 12.14
N ASP A 55 5.60 7.27 11.87
CA ASP A 55 4.61 7.61 12.89
C ASP A 55 4.49 6.49 13.94
N TRP A 56 4.50 5.23 13.50
CA TRP A 56 4.41 4.08 14.40
C TRP A 56 5.65 3.91 15.30
N LEU A 57 6.84 4.03 14.73
CA LEU A 57 8.10 3.94 15.50
C LEU A 57 8.26 5.14 16.43
N ALA A 58 7.81 6.33 16.04
CA ALA A 58 7.79 7.51 16.90
C ALA A 58 6.83 7.36 18.08
N ASP A 59 5.62 6.86 17.86
CA ASP A 59 4.61 6.74 18.93
C ASP A 59 4.89 5.58 19.88
N LYS A 60 5.12 4.37 19.36
CA LYS A 60 5.16 3.14 20.17
C LYS A 60 6.56 2.73 20.60
N HIS A 61 7.56 2.91 19.75
CA HIS A 61 8.87 2.29 19.93
C HIS A 61 10.03 3.27 20.15
N HIS A 62 9.77 4.58 20.15
CA HIS A 62 10.82 5.61 20.25
C HIS A 62 11.67 5.46 21.52
N LYS A 63 11.03 5.23 22.68
CA LYS A 63 11.73 5.01 23.96
C LYS A 63 12.63 3.76 23.93
N THR A 64 12.17 2.70 23.26
CA THR A 64 12.89 1.43 23.15
C THR A 64 14.13 1.60 22.27
N ILE A 65 13.97 2.26 21.13
CA ILE A 65 15.05 2.54 20.18
C ILE A 65 16.09 3.45 20.82
N LEU A 66 15.66 4.51 21.49
CA LEU A 66 16.56 5.45 22.16
C LEU A 66 17.32 4.78 23.31
N ARG A 67 16.69 3.85 24.04
CA ARG A 67 17.37 3.04 25.08
C ARG A 67 18.44 2.13 24.49
N ALA A 68 18.12 1.39 23.42
CA ALA A 68 19.07 0.51 22.74
C ALA A 68 20.27 1.31 22.19
N LEU A 69 20.00 2.46 21.54
CA LEU A 69 21.05 3.31 21.01
C LEU A 69 21.94 3.94 22.09
N ARG A 70 21.38 4.34 23.25
CA ARG A 70 22.18 4.85 24.38
C ARG A 70 23.07 3.79 25.02
N GLY A 71 22.66 2.52 24.99
CA GLY A 71 23.49 1.41 25.47
C GLY A 71 24.77 1.23 24.67
N ILE A 72 24.72 1.53 23.36
CA ILE A 72 25.82 1.32 22.42
C ILE A 72 26.63 2.60 22.20
N SER A 73 25.96 3.75 22.16
CA SER A 73 26.57 5.07 21.96
C SER A 73 26.13 6.04 23.06
N PRO A 74 26.98 6.27 24.08
CA PRO A 74 26.67 7.19 25.19
C PRO A 74 26.41 8.64 24.75
N ASN A 75 26.86 9.02 23.54
CA ASN A 75 26.70 10.36 22.98
C ASN A 75 25.36 10.55 22.24
N THR A 76 24.47 9.54 22.22
CA THR A 76 23.17 9.66 21.56
C THR A 76 22.17 10.48 22.39
N ARG A 77 21.88 11.68 21.90
CA ARG A 77 20.94 12.66 22.45
C ARG A 77 19.51 12.47 21.95
N GLY A 78 19.32 11.97 20.71
CA GLY A 78 17.99 11.81 20.12
C GLY A 78 17.95 10.89 18.90
N VAL A 79 16.73 10.61 18.44
CA VAL A 79 16.45 9.75 17.28
C VAL A 79 15.46 10.45 16.36
N GLU A 80 15.80 10.56 15.08
CA GLU A 80 14.92 11.07 14.04
C GLU A 80 14.68 10.03 12.95
N TYR A 81 13.51 10.09 12.33
CA TYR A 81 13.11 9.16 11.27
C TYR A 81 12.99 9.89 9.93
N ILE A 82 13.68 9.36 8.93
CA ILE A 82 13.68 9.84 7.55
C ILE A 82 13.11 8.74 6.67
N ILE A 83 12.22 9.11 5.74
CA ILE A 83 11.73 8.15 4.75
C ILE A 83 12.88 7.84 3.78
N ALA A 84 13.45 6.64 3.91
CA ALA A 84 14.42 6.10 2.98
C ALA A 84 13.74 5.00 2.18
N ARG A 85 13.43 5.28 0.91
CA ARG A 85 13.12 4.20 -0.03
C ARG A 85 14.42 3.47 -0.28
N GLU A 86 14.51 2.21 0.13
CA GLU A 86 15.60 1.36 -0.32
C GLU A 86 15.55 1.28 -1.85
N GLU A 87 16.48 1.97 -2.52
CA GLU A 87 16.91 1.56 -3.84
C GLU A 87 17.59 0.20 -3.66
N LYS A 88 16.86 -0.88 -3.90
CA LYS A 88 17.44 -2.20 -4.07
C LYS A 88 18.50 -2.09 -5.17
N LYS A 89 19.77 -1.94 -4.78
CA LYS A 89 20.92 -2.11 -5.66
C LYS A 89 20.83 -3.51 -6.26
N LYS A 90 20.34 -3.60 -7.50
CA LYS A 90 20.46 -4.79 -8.34
C LYS A 90 21.93 -5.21 -8.35
N PRO A 91 22.27 -6.49 -8.14
CA PRO A 91 23.64 -6.95 -8.31
C PRO A 91 24.03 -6.73 -9.78
N LYS A 92 25.11 -5.99 -10.00
CA LYS A 92 25.72 -5.81 -11.32
C LYS A 92 26.42 -7.13 -11.68
N THR A 93 25.75 -7.99 -12.43
CA THR A 93 26.41 -9.08 -13.13
C THR A 93 27.00 -8.50 -14.42
N GLU A 94 28.29 -8.75 -14.62
CA GLU A 94 29.11 -8.22 -15.69
C GLU A 94 28.52 -8.52 -17.08
N ARG A 95 28.60 -7.51 -17.96
CA ARG A 95 28.24 -7.59 -19.37
C ARG A 95 29.22 -8.54 -20.09
N LYS A 96 28.70 -9.64 -20.65
CA LYS A 96 29.24 -10.21 -21.88
C LYS A 96 28.20 -10.12 -22.99
N SER A 97 28.64 -9.48 -24.06
CA SER A 97 27.94 -9.24 -25.31
C SER A 97 27.49 -10.56 -25.97
N GLY A 98 26.31 -10.51 -26.59
CA GLY A 98 25.95 -11.36 -27.73
C GLY A 98 25.18 -12.64 -27.40
N ARG A 99 23.85 -12.55 -27.35
CA ARG A 99 22.92 -13.39 -28.14
C ARG A 99 21.47 -12.99 -27.85
N THR A 100 20.69 -12.93 -28.92
CA THR A 100 19.25 -12.66 -29.00
C THR A 100 18.45 -13.43 -27.95
N CYS A 101 17.73 -12.72 -27.09
CA CYS A 101 16.73 -13.32 -26.22
C CYS A 101 15.47 -13.67 -27.04
N PRO A 102 14.89 -14.87 -26.88
CA PRO A 102 13.45 -15.06 -27.11
C PRO A 102 12.68 -14.17 -26.13
N PRO A 103 11.41 -13.79 -26.41
CA PRO A 103 10.66 -12.91 -25.52
C PRO A 103 10.58 -13.59 -24.16
N SER A 104 11.31 -13.03 -23.20
CA SER A 104 11.25 -13.46 -21.81
C SER A 104 9.83 -13.20 -21.36
N SER A 105 9.10 -14.28 -21.08
CA SER A 105 7.86 -14.24 -20.31
C SER A 105 8.12 -13.38 -19.08
N GLU A 106 7.63 -12.14 -19.12
CA GLU A 106 7.63 -11.26 -17.96
C GLU A 106 6.94 -12.04 -16.85
N LEU A 107 7.57 -12.12 -15.68
CA LEU A 107 6.87 -12.51 -14.46
C LEU A 107 5.61 -11.62 -14.39
N PRO A 108 4.40 -12.17 -14.23
CA PRO A 108 3.16 -11.39 -14.30
C PRO A 108 3.01 -10.49 -13.07
N LEU A 109 3.84 -9.46 -12.98
CA LEU A 109 3.72 -8.37 -12.00
C LEU A 109 2.47 -7.51 -12.29
N ALA A 110 1.91 -7.63 -13.49
CA ALA A 110 0.65 -7.00 -13.89
C ALA A 110 -0.55 -7.50 -13.05
N GLU A 111 -0.51 -8.73 -12.54
CA GLU A 111 -1.62 -9.34 -11.77
C GLU A 111 -1.75 -8.78 -10.35
N HIS A 112 -0.81 -7.93 -9.90
CA HIS A 112 -0.79 -7.42 -8.52
C HIS A 112 -0.79 -5.88 -8.44
N TYR A 113 -0.78 -5.17 -9.57
CA TYR A 113 -0.80 -3.72 -9.58
C TYR A 113 -2.22 -3.19 -9.68
N ILE A 114 -2.67 -2.48 -8.64
CA ILE A 114 -3.91 -1.71 -8.69
C ILE A 114 -3.67 -0.55 -9.67
N ASN A 115 -4.38 -0.57 -10.79
CA ASN A 115 -4.29 0.51 -11.75
C ASN A 115 -4.89 1.77 -11.13
N ARG A 116 -4.12 2.87 -11.09
CA ARG A 116 -4.60 4.14 -10.51
C ARG A 116 -5.74 4.77 -11.30
N ALA A 117 -5.92 4.37 -12.56
CA ALA A 117 -6.96 4.91 -13.43
C ALA A 117 -8.37 4.40 -13.07
N ASP A 118 -8.50 3.13 -12.69
CA ASP A 118 -9.78 2.49 -12.33
C ASP A 118 -9.89 2.19 -10.83
N ASN A 119 -8.75 2.15 -10.13
CA ASN A 119 -8.61 1.82 -8.72
C ASN A 119 -9.23 0.44 -8.36
N LEU A 120 -9.27 -0.48 -9.31
CA LEU A 120 -9.76 -1.84 -9.13
C LEU A 120 -8.62 -2.77 -8.70
N ASN A 121 -8.89 -3.63 -7.72
CA ASN A 121 -7.96 -4.67 -7.31
C ASN A 121 -8.17 -5.94 -8.16
N PRO A 122 -7.17 -6.38 -8.95
CA PRO A 122 -7.30 -7.55 -9.81
C PRO A 122 -7.55 -8.86 -9.06
N ARG A 123 -7.30 -8.90 -7.74
CA ARG A 123 -7.56 -10.10 -6.91
C ARG A 123 -9.03 -10.35 -6.60
N TYR A 124 -9.88 -9.33 -6.74
CA TYR A 124 -11.30 -9.46 -6.45
C TYR A 124 -12.06 -9.76 -7.73
N THR A 125 -12.18 -11.04 -8.05
CA THR A 125 -12.91 -11.54 -9.22
C THR A 125 -14.09 -12.40 -8.77
N PHE A 126 -15.04 -12.68 -9.66
CA PHE A 126 -16.12 -13.61 -9.36
C PHE A 126 -15.62 -15.05 -9.16
N ASP A 127 -14.53 -15.44 -9.84
CA ASP A 127 -13.94 -16.77 -9.71
C ASP A 127 -13.42 -17.06 -8.31
N THR A 128 -12.99 -16.00 -7.59
CA THR A 128 -12.50 -16.09 -6.21
C THR A 128 -13.60 -15.82 -5.18
N TYR A 129 -14.84 -15.54 -5.61
CA TYR A 129 -15.96 -15.25 -4.73
C TYR A 129 -16.79 -16.51 -4.45
N VAL A 130 -16.82 -16.94 -3.19
CA VAL A 130 -17.59 -18.12 -2.77
C VAL A 130 -19.06 -17.76 -2.60
N VAL A 131 -19.93 -18.42 -3.37
CA VAL A 131 -21.38 -18.24 -3.31
C VAL A 131 -22.01 -19.26 -2.36
N GLY A 132 -22.95 -18.80 -1.55
CA GLY A 132 -23.78 -19.61 -0.66
C GLY A 132 -25.10 -18.92 -0.33
N PRO A 133 -25.99 -19.57 0.44
CA PRO A 133 -27.37 -19.08 0.66
C PRO A 133 -27.47 -17.67 1.24
N PHE A 134 -26.45 -17.23 1.98
CA PHE A 134 -26.40 -15.92 2.62
C PHE A 134 -25.96 -14.76 1.69
N ASN A 135 -25.39 -15.06 0.52
CA ASN A 135 -24.92 -14.05 -0.45
C ASN A 135 -25.41 -14.29 -1.88
N GLU A 136 -26.16 -15.36 -2.11
CA GLU A 136 -26.69 -15.76 -3.42
C GLU A 136 -27.50 -14.65 -4.08
N LEU A 137 -28.38 -13.98 -3.34
CA LEU A 137 -29.17 -12.87 -3.85
C LEU A 137 -28.29 -11.71 -4.35
N ALA A 138 -27.30 -11.31 -3.56
CA ALA A 138 -26.39 -10.23 -3.92
C ALA A 138 -25.53 -10.60 -5.15
N PHE A 139 -25.08 -11.86 -5.21
CA PHE A 139 -24.36 -12.40 -6.35
C PHE A 139 -25.23 -12.41 -7.61
N ALA A 140 -26.46 -12.89 -7.53
CA ALA A 140 -27.40 -12.93 -8.66
C ALA A 140 -27.73 -11.51 -9.17
N ALA A 141 -27.96 -10.56 -8.26
CA ALA A 141 -28.16 -9.16 -8.62
C ALA A 141 -26.93 -8.56 -9.33
N SER A 142 -25.73 -8.90 -8.85
CA SER A 142 -24.47 -8.49 -9.47
C SER A 142 -24.31 -9.04 -10.89
N GLN A 143 -24.66 -10.30 -11.11
CA GLN A 143 -24.66 -10.93 -12.44
C GLN A 143 -25.68 -10.27 -13.39
N ALA A 144 -26.84 -9.86 -12.88
CA ALA A 144 -27.85 -9.16 -13.66
C ALA A 144 -27.34 -7.78 -14.14
N VAL A 145 -26.69 -7.01 -13.26
CA VAL A 145 -26.07 -5.72 -13.62
C VAL A 145 -24.97 -5.87 -14.66
N ILE A 146 -24.20 -6.95 -14.63
CA ILE A 146 -23.13 -7.20 -15.60
C ILE A 146 -23.69 -7.44 -17.01
N LYS A 147 -24.80 -8.16 -17.12
CA LYS A 147 -25.45 -8.46 -18.39
C LYS A 147 -25.96 -7.19 -19.07
N GLU A 148 -26.62 -6.32 -18.33
CA GLU A 148 -27.16 -5.06 -18.85
C GLU A 148 -26.82 -3.87 -17.93
N PRO A 149 -25.57 -3.36 -17.99
CA PRO A 149 -25.11 -2.33 -17.07
C PRO A 149 -25.89 -1.03 -17.25
N GLY A 150 -26.49 -0.55 -16.17
CA GLY A 150 -27.30 0.69 -16.14
C GLY A 150 -28.76 0.52 -16.57
N ILE A 151 -29.16 -0.68 -17.03
CA ILE A 151 -30.55 -0.97 -17.45
C ILE A 151 -31.28 -1.76 -16.37
N THR A 152 -30.74 -2.91 -15.94
CA THR A 152 -31.45 -3.77 -14.97
C THR A 152 -31.58 -3.09 -13.61
N TYR A 153 -30.48 -2.54 -13.11
CA TYR A 153 -30.43 -1.81 -11.84
C TYR A 153 -29.49 -0.61 -11.95
N ASN A 154 -29.97 0.58 -11.56
CA ASN A 154 -29.17 1.78 -11.38
C ASN A 154 -29.84 2.68 -10.33
N PRO A 155 -29.37 2.70 -9.07
CA PRO A 155 -28.16 2.04 -8.56
C PRO A 155 -28.38 0.57 -8.12
N LEU A 156 -27.28 -0.20 -8.08
CA LEU A 156 -27.20 -1.44 -7.31
C LEU A 156 -26.69 -1.11 -5.90
N PHE A 157 -27.47 -1.44 -4.87
CA PHE A 157 -27.11 -1.18 -3.48
C PHE A 157 -26.94 -2.49 -2.69
N ILE A 158 -25.72 -2.73 -2.19
CA ILE A 158 -25.37 -3.94 -1.42
C ILE A 158 -25.10 -3.54 0.03
N TYR A 159 -25.83 -4.16 0.97
CA TYR A 159 -25.64 -3.97 2.41
C TYR A 159 -25.49 -5.30 3.14
N GLY A 160 -24.98 -5.25 4.37
CA GLY A 160 -24.76 -6.42 5.20
C GLY A 160 -23.65 -6.21 6.22
N ASN A 161 -23.44 -7.18 7.10
CA ASN A 161 -22.45 -7.12 8.18
C ASN A 161 -21.01 -7.04 7.64
N THR A 162 -20.07 -6.71 8.54
CA THR A 162 -18.63 -6.75 8.23
C THR A 162 -18.22 -8.18 7.87
N GLY A 163 -17.28 -8.33 6.93
CA GLY A 163 -16.80 -9.66 6.50
C GLY A 163 -17.69 -10.41 5.51
N CYS A 164 -18.88 -9.93 5.15
CA CYS A 164 -19.77 -10.62 4.19
C CYS A 164 -19.38 -10.47 2.70
N GLY A 165 -18.15 -10.01 2.39
CA GLY A 165 -17.66 -9.93 1.01
C GLY A 165 -18.19 -8.76 0.16
N LYS A 166 -18.82 -7.74 0.75
CA LYS A 166 -19.37 -6.57 0.01
C LYS A 166 -18.33 -5.90 -0.91
N THR A 167 -17.15 -5.61 -0.38
CA THR A 167 -16.06 -4.98 -1.13
C THR A 167 -15.56 -5.86 -2.26
N HIS A 168 -15.44 -7.18 -2.02
CA HIS A 168 -15.05 -8.14 -3.03
C HIS A 168 -16.07 -8.13 -4.17
N LEU A 169 -17.37 -8.20 -3.83
CA LEU A 169 -18.44 -8.26 -4.82
C LEU A 169 -18.49 -7.01 -5.70
N ILE A 170 -18.42 -5.82 -5.12
CA ILE A 170 -18.41 -4.55 -5.87
C ILE A 170 -17.20 -4.46 -6.82
N GLN A 171 -16.01 -4.83 -6.34
CA GLN A 171 -14.82 -4.80 -7.18
C GLN A 171 -14.82 -5.90 -8.25
N ALA A 172 -15.42 -7.06 -7.96
CA ALA A 172 -15.60 -8.13 -8.94
C ALA A 172 -16.51 -7.70 -10.10
N ILE A 173 -17.58 -6.94 -9.83
CA ILE A 173 -18.41 -6.31 -10.88
C ILE A 173 -17.53 -5.40 -11.76
N GLY A 174 -16.75 -4.50 -11.15
CA GLY A 174 -15.89 -3.58 -11.90
C GLY A 174 -14.84 -4.29 -12.75
N ASN A 175 -14.16 -5.29 -12.21
CA ASN A 175 -13.18 -6.10 -12.95
C ASN A 175 -13.84 -6.85 -14.12
N ASN A 176 -15.00 -7.46 -13.88
CA ASN A 176 -15.70 -8.21 -14.92
C ASN A 176 -16.16 -7.28 -16.06
N LEU A 177 -16.75 -6.13 -15.73
CA LEU A 177 -17.14 -5.12 -16.72
C LEU A 177 -15.95 -4.61 -17.53
N LYS A 178 -14.79 -4.43 -16.90
CA LYS A 178 -13.57 -4.01 -17.57
C LYS A 178 -13.04 -5.07 -18.55
N HIS A 179 -13.10 -6.34 -18.17
CA HIS A 179 -12.68 -7.44 -19.04
C HIS A 179 -13.59 -7.64 -20.25
N HIS A 180 -14.91 -7.48 -20.07
CA HIS A 180 -15.88 -7.65 -21.16
C HIS A 180 -16.05 -6.42 -22.04
N ASN A 181 -15.85 -5.20 -21.51
CA ASN A 181 -16.08 -3.95 -22.23
C ASN A 181 -14.91 -2.98 -22.06
N ASN A 182 -13.92 -3.07 -22.96
CA ASN A 182 -12.72 -2.24 -22.93
C ASN A 182 -12.96 -0.75 -23.26
N SER A 183 -14.16 -0.36 -23.70
CA SER A 183 -14.49 1.03 -24.06
C SER A 183 -15.07 1.85 -22.90
N LYS A 184 -15.63 1.21 -21.88
CA LYS A 184 -16.29 1.91 -20.76
C LYS A 184 -15.27 2.33 -19.70
N LYS A 185 -15.40 3.56 -19.21
CA LYS A 185 -14.59 4.09 -18.11
C LYS A 185 -15.21 3.68 -16.78
N ILE A 186 -14.54 2.77 -16.09
CA ILE A 186 -14.98 2.23 -14.80
C ILE A 186 -14.05 2.77 -13.71
N PHE A 187 -14.62 3.22 -12.60
CA PHE A 187 -13.85 3.71 -11.46
C PHE A 187 -14.42 3.22 -10.15
N TYR A 188 -13.56 2.74 -9.26
CA TYR A 188 -13.93 2.33 -7.91
C TYR A 188 -13.39 3.32 -6.88
N THR A 189 -14.23 3.75 -5.94
CA THR A 189 -13.80 4.61 -4.82
C THR A 189 -14.51 4.24 -3.53
N THR A 190 -13.90 4.58 -2.38
CA THR A 190 -14.58 4.49 -1.08
C THR A 190 -15.34 5.79 -0.79
N SER A 191 -16.43 5.69 -0.03
CA SER A 191 -17.18 6.86 0.42
C SER A 191 -16.32 7.81 1.26
N GLU A 192 -15.37 7.27 2.03
CA GLU A 192 -14.38 8.06 2.78
C GLU A 192 -13.52 8.91 1.84
N ARG A 193 -12.96 8.29 0.79
CA ARG A 193 -12.13 9.00 -0.18
C ARG A 193 -12.93 10.07 -0.92
N PHE A 194 -14.15 9.76 -1.33
CA PHE A 194 -15.06 10.71 -1.95
C PHE A 194 -15.34 11.90 -1.01
N GLY A 195 -15.58 11.63 0.27
CA GLY A 195 -15.76 12.66 1.29
C GLY A 195 -14.53 13.55 1.46
N THR A 196 -13.33 12.95 1.55
CA THR A 196 -12.07 13.71 1.61
C THR A 196 -11.89 14.60 0.38
N ASP A 197 -12.12 14.06 -0.82
CA ASP A 197 -11.99 14.81 -2.08
C ASP A 197 -12.94 16.03 -2.09
N ILE A 198 -14.18 15.89 -1.62
CA ILE A 198 -15.14 17.00 -1.51
C ILE A 198 -14.66 18.05 -0.49
N VAL A 199 -14.26 17.62 0.72
CA VAL A 199 -13.82 18.53 1.78
C VAL A 199 -12.61 19.34 1.33
N SER A 200 -11.61 18.69 0.73
CA SER A 200 -10.43 19.37 0.19
C SER A 200 -10.79 20.35 -0.93
N ALA A 201 -11.74 20.01 -1.80
CA ALA A 201 -12.15 20.89 -2.89
C ALA A 201 -12.97 22.10 -2.42
N ILE A 202 -13.72 21.97 -1.32
CA ILE A 202 -14.39 23.11 -0.68
C ILE A 202 -13.32 24.06 -0.09
N GLN A 203 -12.32 23.53 0.60
CA GLN A 203 -11.23 24.34 1.17
C GLN A 203 -10.43 25.10 0.10
N GLN A 204 -10.27 24.50 -1.08
CA GLN A 204 -9.50 25.07 -2.19
C GLN A 204 -10.34 25.87 -3.18
N ASN A 205 -11.66 25.96 -2.98
CA ASN A 205 -12.62 26.52 -3.97
C ASN A 205 -12.55 25.85 -5.36
N THR A 206 -12.22 24.57 -5.42
CA THR A 206 -12.09 23.77 -6.65
C THR A 206 -13.14 22.67 -6.78
N ILE A 207 -14.36 22.90 -6.26
CA ILE A 207 -15.45 21.90 -6.27
C ILE A 207 -15.83 21.45 -7.68
N GLN A 208 -15.66 22.32 -8.68
CA GLN A 208 -15.96 22.01 -10.07
C GLN A 208 -15.07 20.88 -10.60
N ASN A 209 -13.79 20.88 -10.25
CA ASN A 209 -12.84 19.84 -10.65
C ASN A 209 -13.25 18.46 -10.12
N VAL A 210 -13.82 18.40 -8.90
CA VAL A 210 -14.33 17.15 -8.33
C VAL A 210 -15.54 16.66 -9.11
N LYS A 211 -16.49 17.55 -9.45
CA LYS A 211 -17.66 17.17 -10.27
C LYS A 211 -17.23 16.61 -11.62
N GLU A 212 -16.30 17.27 -12.31
CA GLU A 212 -15.78 16.81 -13.60
C GLU A 212 -15.03 15.49 -13.47
N LYS A 213 -14.20 15.33 -12.43
CA LYS A 213 -13.47 14.11 -12.14
C LYS A 213 -14.38 12.89 -11.98
N TYR A 214 -15.53 13.02 -11.32
CA TYR A 214 -16.43 11.89 -11.08
C TYR A 214 -17.47 11.67 -12.20
N ARG A 215 -17.83 12.70 -12.97
CA ARG A 215 -18.79 12.60 -14.09
C ARG A 215 -18.22 12.00 -15.37
N GLN A 216 -16.90 11.90 -15.50
CA GLN A 216 -16.26 11.33 -16.69
C GLN A 216 -16.34 9.79 -16.78
N TYR A 217 -16.82 9.12 -15.73
CA TYR A 217 -16.90 7.66 -15.65
C TYR A 217 -18.29 7.17 -16.02
N ASP A 218 -18.35 6.08 -16.77
CA ASP A 218 -19.60 5.43 -17.17
C ASP A 218 -20.17 4.55 -16.04
N VAL A 219 -19.28 4.06 -15.17
CA VAL A 219 -19.61 3.23 -14.01
C VAL A 219 -18.76 3.69 -12.82
N LEU A 220 -19.42 3.94 -11.68
CA LEU A 220 -18.84 4.42 -10.43
C LEU A 220 -19.24 3.54 -9.24
#